data_AF-A0AAD9UIC0-F1
#
_entry.id   AF-A0AAD9UIC0-F1
#
_cell.length_a   1.000
_cell.length_b   1.000
_cell.length_c   1.000
_cell.angle_alpha   90.00
_cell.angle_beta   90.00
_cell.angle_gamma   90.00
#
_symmetry.space_group_name_H-M   'P 1'
#
loop_
_entity.id
_entity.type
_entity.pdbx_description
1 polymer ?
#
loop_
_entity_poly.entity_id
_entity_poly.type
_entity_poly.pdbx_seq_one_letter_code
_entity_poly.pdbx_strand_id
1 'polypeptide(L)'
;MLRDICLQPKTAHCCGGHVFNPNTQFCCNDHIVGTPVEKFCCNNQPIDPAENVCCEGGVQPAYNNTQCCASISYDTVKQICCGGVVQPKPENAKCCQGKAINTETEICCEDISQPKPEHAQCCKDKAINKQTEVCCDGVSQPKPDNAYCCKEKAINTETEICCKGVSQAKPENAQCCEDKAFNTKTEICCEGVTQARPDNARCCGSVAYDGIAKICCEGVVQDAPKNGQCCYKSAYDPEEQYCCGLLLISKSDEDKCCGELLYDPENEYCCGQAIVSTKEDCCGSYAFDPETQVCCSRRVYPSNAYMCCNGQVQGRPIMPACCGIMAYSRLAHECCSVGNLLARLPYMRCCNGKVLNDIHSTCCDGEVVAKEACCGDKIVDPDKEACCEGEVTGLPAENFCCDGKRYDASAQMCCGGDAIDRSANAACCRGRVIDPNEETCEDDVKESDDDDDDDQDDGEKEDKDDGDSDDGNDDDDDPLVSLLKEIEKDE
;
A
#
# COMPACT_ATOMS: atom_id res chain seq x y z
N MET A 1 -92.87 -17.26 -10.52
CA MET A 1 -91.63 -16.60 -10.07
C MET A 1 -91.22 -17.24 -8.75
N LEU A 2 -90.09 -17.95 -8.70
CA LEU A 2 -89.47 -18.55 -7.48
C LEU A 2 -88.16 -19.28 -7.86
N ARG A 3 -87.13 -18.58 -8.36
CA ARG A 3 -85.83 -19.20 -8.70
C ARG A 3 -84.54 -18.45 -8.31
N ASP A 4 -84.59 -17.14 -8.03
CA ASP A 4 -83.37 -16.32 -7.96
C ASP A 4 -82.98 -15.82 -6.54
N ILE A 5 -83.43 -16.50 -5.47
CA ILE A 5 -83.24 -16.02 -4.09
C ILE A 5 -81.78 -16.19 -3.61
N CYS A 6 -81.02 -17.18 -4.11
CA CYS A 6 -79.62 -17.40 -3.71
C CYS A 6 -78.58 -16.45 -4.35
N LEU A 7 -79.01 -15.50 -5.19
CA LEU A 7 -78.12 -14.56 -5.87
C LEU A 7 -78.10 -13.16 -5.24
N GLN A 8 -78.83 -12.94 -4.13
CA GLN A 8 -78.90 -11.62 -3.47
C GLN A 8 -78.32 -11.64 -2.04
N PRO A 9 -77.38 -10.73 -1.71
CA PRO A 9 -76.72 -10.73 -0.42
C PRO A 9 -77.55 -9.98 0.62
N LYS A 10 -77.96 -10.68 1.71
CA LYS A 10 -77.76 -10.25 3.12
C LYS A 10 -78.47 -11.09 4.20
N THR A 11 -79.37 -12.02 3.89
CA THR A 11 -80.10 -12.81 4.92
C THR A 11 -80.36 -14.29 4.61
N ALA A 12 -80.09 -14.77 3.39
CA ALA A 12 -80.34 -16.17 3.01
C ALA A 12 -79.04 -17.00 3.07
N HIS A 13 -79.10 -18.19 3.67
CA HIS A 13 -78.03 -19.19 3.60
C HIS A 13 -78.30 -20.12 2.42
N CYS A 14 -77.27 -20.47 1.65
CA CYS A 14 -77.40 -21.22 0.39
C CYS A 14 -76.45 -22.41 0.31
N CYS A 15 -76.91 -23.49 -0.32
CA CYS A 15 -76.23 -24.76 -0.47
C CYS A 15 -76.66 -25.39 -1.81
N GLY A 16 -75.75 -25.77 -2.70
CA GLY A 16 -76.12 -26.38 -3.99
C GLY A 16 -77.06 -25.53 -4.85
N GLY A 17 -77.00 -24.21 -4.72
CA GLY A 17 -77.93 -23.27 -5.39
C GLY A 17 -79.33 -23.15 -4.75
N HIS A 18 -79.60 -23.87 -3.66
CA HIS A 18 -80.86 -23.83 -2.93
C HIS A 18 -80.74 -23.07 -1.61
N VAL A 19 -81.79 -22.32 -1.24
CA VAL A 19 -81.86 -21.61 0.05
C VAL A 19 -82.17 -22.62 1.16
N PHE A 20 -81.45 -22.55 2.28
CA PHE A 20 -81.72 -23.33 3.49
C PHE A 20 -81.81 -22.44 4.74
N ASN A 21 -82.49 -22.93 5.77
CA ASN A 21 -82.57 -22.28 7.07
C ASN A 21 -81.45 -22.81 7.98
N PRO A 22 -80.43 -22.03 8.35
CA PRO A 22 -79.29 -22.50 9.14
C PRO A 22 -79.69 -22.98 10.55
N ASN A 23 -80.86 -22.58 11.04
CA ASN A 23 -81.37 -22.98 12.36
C ASN A 23 -82.02 -24.38 12.35
N THR A 24 -82.38 -24.91 11.18
CA THR A 24 -83.09 -26.20 11.04
C THR A 24 -82.52 -27.10 9.94
N GLN A 25 -81.48 -26.65 9.25
CA GLN A 25 -80.86 -27.33 8.13
C GLN A 25 -79.38 -27.00 8.08
N PHE A 26 -78.58 -27.95 7.61
CA PHE A 26 -77.14 -27.81 7.41
C PHE A 26 -76.78 -28.12 5.96
N CYS A 27 -75.75 -27.46 5.44
CA CYS A 27 -75.23 -27.68 4.10
C CYS A 27 -74.07 -28.67 4.14
N CYS A 28 -74.19 -29.80 3.45
CA CYS A 28 -73.10 -30.74 3.29
C CYS A 28 -72.79 -31.01 1.82
N ASN A 29 -71.68 -30.41 1.34
CA ASN A 29 -71.21 -30.49 -0.04
C ASN A 29 -72.36 -30.43 -1.06
N ASP A 30 -73.02 -29.26 -1.08
CA ASP A 30 -74.18 -28.92 -1.92
C ASP A 30 -75.51 -29.66 -1.64
N HIS A 31 -75.56 -30.55 -0.64
CA HIS A 31 -76.82 -31.15 -0.17
C HIS A 31 -77.33 -30.51 1.13
N ILE A 32 -78.61 -30.11 1.13
CA ILE A 32 -79.31 -29.59 2.32
C ILE A 32 -79.86 -30.75 3.14
N VAL A 33 -79.51 -30.82 4.42
CA VAL A 33 -79.90 -31.89 5.36
C VAL A 33 -80.71 -31.30 6.51
N GLY A 34 -81.80 -31.96 6.92
CA GLY A 34 -82.68 -31.52 8.03
C GLY A 34 -82.18 -31.91 9.42
N THR A 35 -82.54 -31.09 10.43
CA THR A 35 -82.31 -31.31 11.87
C THR A 35 -83.00 -32.56 12.42
N PRO A 36 -82.56 -33.14 13.57
CA PRO A 36 -81.78 -32.51 14.65
C PRO A 36 -80.29 -32.91 14.76
N VAL A 37 -79.65 -32.25 15.75
CA VAL A 37 -78.26 -32.31 16.26
C VAL A 37 -77.13 -31.77 15.37
N GLU A 38 -75.97 -31.50 16.00
CA GLU A 38 -74.87 -30.63 15.58
C GLU A 38 -73.97 -31.22 14.46
N LYS A 39 -74.57 -31.56 13.32
CA LYS A 39 -73.90 -32.38 12.29
C LYS A 39 -72.73 -31.69 11.57
N PHE A 40 -71.68 -32.46 11.33
CA PHE A 40 -70.53 -32.13 10.50
C PHE A 40 -70.57 -32.89 9.16
N CYS A 41 -69.66 -32.58 8.24
CA CYS A 41 -69.51 -33.31 6.98
C CYS A 41 -68.35 -34.29 6.99
N CYS A 42 -68.56 -35.43 6.33
CA CYS A 42 -67.50 -36.29 5.86
C CYS A 42 -67.85 -36.76 4.44
N ASN A 43 -67.11 -36.30 3.42
CA ASN A 43 -67.30 -36.64 2.00
C ASN A 43 -68.78 -36.81 1.57
N ASN A 44 -69.53 -35.70 1.60
CA ASN A 44 -70.95 -35.61 1.23
C ASN A 44 -71.94 -36.32 2.18
N GLN A 45 -71.48 -37.05 3.20
CA GLN A 45 -72.33 -37.62 4.23
C GLN A 45 -72.40 -36.69 5.46
N PRO A 46 -73.61 -36.29 5.91
CA PRO A 46 -73.80 -35.61 7.19
C PRO A 46 -73.60 -36.61 8.34
N ILE A 47 -72.76 -36.26 9.31
CA ILE A 47 -72.41 -37.11 10.45
C ILE A 47 -72.68 -36.39 11.76
N ASP A 48 -73.11 -37.11 12.80
CA ASP A 48 -73.20 -36.56 14.15
C ASP A 48 -71.82 -36.65 14.83
N PRO A 49 -71.21 -35.54 15.28
CA PRO A 49 -69.88 -35.51 15.88
C PRO A 49 -69.81 -36.18 17.26
N ALA A 50 -70.94 -36.36 17.94
CA ALA A 50 -71.00 -37.10 19.20
C ALA A 50 -70.88 -38.62 18.97
N GLU A 51 -71.24 -39.10 17.78
CA GLU A 51 -71.24 -40.52 17.41
C GLU A 51 -70.18 -40.88 16.35
N ASN A 52 -69.67 -39.90 15.58
CA ASN A 52 -68.84 -40.13 14.40
C ASN A 52 -67.72 -39.09 14.25
N VAL A 53 -66.64 -39.48 13.55
CA VAL A 53 -65.54 -38.62 13.09
C VAL A 53 -65.28 -38.89 11.61
N CYS A 54 -64.60 -37.96 10.92
CA CYS A 54 -64.14 -38.14 9.56
C CYS A 54 -62.62 -38.41 9.54
N CYS A 55 -62.20 -39.59 9.08
CA CYS A 55 -60.79 -39.95 8.94
C CYS A 55 -60.47 -40.21 7.46
N GLU A 56 -59.61 -39.39 6.86
CA GLU A 56 -59.26 -39.42 5.42
C GLU A 56 -60.48 -39.50 4.47
N GLY A 57 -61.60 -38.87 4.87
CA GLY A 57 -62.84 -38.85 4.10
C GLY A 57 -63.74 -40.08 4.28
N GLY A 58 -63.37 -41.03 5.14
CA GLY A 58 -64.25 -42.11 5.61
C GLY A 58 -64.95 -41.74 6.91
N VAL A 59 -66.26 -42.04 6.99
CA VAL A 59 -67.02 -41.95 8.26
C VAL A 59 -66.55 -43.07 9.19
N GLN A 60 -66.21 -42.72 10.43
CA GLN A 60 -65.72 -43.61 11.46
C GLN A 60 -66.41 -43.32 12.80
N PRO A 61 -66.51 -44.28 13.75
CA PRO A 61 -67.13 -44.02 15.05
C PRO A 61 -66.34 -43.02 15.89
N ALA A 62 -67.05 -42.22 16.70
CA ALA A 62 -66.45 -41.37 17.72
C ALA A 62 -66.36 -42.08 19.08
N TYR A 63 -65.32 -41.72 19.80
CA TYR A 63 -64.98 -42.05 21.18
C TYR A 63 -64.71 -40.76 21.97
N ASN A 64 -64.77 -40.82 23.30
CA ASN A 64 -64.52 -39.66 24.17
C ASN A 64 -63.16 -38.98 23.94
N ASN A 65 -62.14 -39.71 23.46
CA ASN A 65 -60.80 -39.19 23.16
C ASN A 65 -60.33 -39.67 21.78
N THR A 66 -61.10 -39.35 20.73
CA THR A 66 -60.86 -39.84 19.35
C THR A 66 -59.65 -39.19 18.70
N GLN A 67 -58.85 -40.01 17.99
CA GLN A 67 -57.95 -39.54 16.93
C GLN A 67 -58.09 -40.44 15.69
N CYS A 68 -57.63 -39.94 14.55
CA CYS A 68 -57.54 -40.71 13.30
C CYS A 68 -56.11 -41.28 13.14
N CYS A 69 -56.03 -42.51 12.64
CA CYS A 69 -54.82 -43.19 12.20
C CYS A 69 -55.05 -43.62 10.76
N ALA A 70 -54.51 -42.85 9.81
CA ALA A 70 -54.97 -42.87 8.41
C ALA A 70 -56.52 -42.79 8.38
N SER A 71 -57.19 -43.69 7.66
CA SER A 71 -58.64 -43.75 7.50
C SER A 71 -59.43 -44.35 8.68
N ILE A 72 -58.79 -44.71 9.80
CA ILE A 72 -59.42 -45.42 10.94
C ILE A 72 -59.44 -44.52 12.20
N SER A 73 -60.57 -44.44 12.90
CA SER A 73 -60.64 -43.77 14.21
C SER A 73 -60.25 -44.70 15.37
N TYR A 74 -59.69 -44.14 16.45
CA TYR A 74 -59.32 -44.91 17.64
C TYR A 74 -59.46 -44.12 18.95
N ASP A 75 -59.64 -44.82 20.07
CA ASP A 75 -59.68 -44.26 21.42
C ASP A 75 -58.24 -44.11 21.96
N THR A 76 -57.74 -42.87 22.02
CA THR A 76 -56.36 -42.57 22.47
C THR A 76 -56.05 -42.97 23.92
N VAL A 77 -57.06 -43.34 24.72
CA VAL A 77 -56.85 -43.91 26.07
C VAL A 77 -56.43 -45.38 25.98
N LYS A 78 -57.00 -46.14 25.04
CA LYS A 78 -56.82 -47.60 24.91
C LYS A 78 -55.91 -48.02 23.75
N GLN A 79 -55.72 -47.14 22.78
CA GLN A 79 -55.07 -47.44 21.50
C GLN A 79 -54.09 -46.32 21.12
N ILE A 80 -53.15 -46.65 20.24
CA ILE A 80 -52.12 -45.76 19.70
C ILE A 80 -51.95 -46.02 18.20
N CYS A 81 -51.74 -44.96 17.42
CA CYS A 81 -51.37 -45.06 16.01
C CYS A 81 -49.85 -45.17 15.87
N CYS A 82 -49.36 -46.28 15.29
CA CYS A 82 -47.95 -46.45 14.96
C CYS A 82 -47.82 -46.87 13.49
N GLY A 83 -47.08 -46.10 12.69
CA GLY A 83 -46.86 -46.42 11.25
C GLY A 83 -48.13 -46.47 10.41
N GLY A 84 -49.20 -45.73 10.79
CA GLY A 84 -50.51 -45.79 10.13
C GLY A 84 -51.40 -46.96 10.57
N VAL A 85 -50.98 -47.76 11.57
CA VAL A 85 -51.74 -48.89 12.11
C VAL A 85 -52.18 -48.60 13.55
N VAL A 86 -53.47 -48.78 13.84
CA VAL A 86 -54.02 -48.70 15.20
C VAL A 86 -53.64 -49.96 15.97
N GLN A 87 -53.01 -49.80 17.13
CA GLN A 87 -52.58 -50.89 18.02
C GLN A 87 -53.07 -50.66 19.46
N PRO A 88 -53.20 -51.70 20.28
CA PRO A 88 -53.42 -51.54 21.72
C PRO A 88 -52.31 -50.67 22.34
N LYS A 89 -52.69 -49.77 23.24
CA LYS A 89 -51.75 -48.86 23.92
C LYS A 89 -51.22 -49.53 25.19
N PRO A 90 -49.94 -49.93 25.24
CA PRO A 90 -49.34 -50.36 26.50
C PRO A 90 -49.20 -49.17 27.47
N GLU A 91 -48.92 -49.47 28.73
CA GLU A 91 -48.46 -48.45 29.68
C GLU A 91 -47.18 -47.80 29.14
N ASN A 92 -47.03 -46.48 29.36
CA ASN A 92 -45.89 -45.69 28.88
C ASN A 92 -45.55 -45.89 27.39
N ALA A 93 -46.59 -46.02 26.53
CA ALA A 93 -46.46 -46.31 25.12
C ALA A 93 -45.61 -45.30 24.32
N LYS A 94 -44.74 -45.83 23.46
CA LYS A 94 -44.20 -45.14 22.27
C LYS A 94 -44.27 -46.05 21.05
N CYS A 95 -44.12 -45.46 19.87
CA CYS A 95 -43.90 -46.22 18.63
C CYS A 95 -42.40 -46.45 18.40
N CYS A 96 -42.05 -47.63 17.89
CA CYS A 96 -40.73 -48.01 17.39
C CYS A 96 -40.94 -48.79 16.09
N GLN A 97 -40.43 -48.31 14.94
CA GLN A 97 -40.68 -48.90 13.61
C GLN A 97 -42.15 -49.27 13.31
N GLY A 98 -43.11 -48.45 13.76
CA GLY A 98 -44.54 -48.73 13.57
C GLY A 98 -45.15 -49.75 14.54
N LYS A 99 -44.41 -50.28 15.53
CA LYS A 99 -44.94 -51.10 16.64
C LYS A 99 -45.09 -50.26 17.92
N ALA A 100 -46.17 -50.44 18.66
CA ALA A 100 -46.32 -49.92 20.02
C ALA A 100 -45.48 -50.72 21.03
N ILE A 101 -44.66 -50.02 21.82
CA ILE A 101 -43.76 -50.59 22.84
C ILE A 101 -43.98 -49.92 24.21
N ASN A 102 -43.74 -50.65 25.31
CA ASN A 102 -43.75 -50.07 26.66
C ASN A 102 -42.37 -49.51 27.00
N THR A 103 -42.24 -48.20 27.19
CA THR A 103 -40.92 -47.57 27.45
C THR A 103 -40.36 -47.79 28.86
N GLU A 104 -41.06 -48.48 29.75
CA GLU A 104 -40.51 -48.99 31.01
C GLU A 104 -39.75 -50.30 30.85
N THR A 105 -40.20 -51.18 29.95
CA THR A 105 -39.62 -52.52 29.73
C THR A 105 -38.83 -52.66 28.43
N GLU A 106 -39.07 -51.79 27.45
CA GLU A 106 -38.44 -51.78 26.13
C GLU A 106 -37.77 -50.42 25.85
N ILE A 107 -36.77 -50.42 24.98
CA ILE A 107 -36.14 -49.23 24.41
C ILE A 107 -36.05 -49.40 22.89
N CYS A 108 -36.16 -48.29 22.15
CA CYS A 108 -36.03 -48.25 20.70
C CYS A 108 -34.66 -47.67 20.33
N CYS A 109 -33.84 -48.41 19.62
CA CYS A 109 -32.50 -48.03 19.19
C CYS A 109 -32.40 -48.26 17.67
N GLU A 110 -32.19 -47.19 16.89
CA GLU A 110 -32.23 -47.21 15.40
C GLU A 110 -33.40 -48.05 14.85
N ASP A 111 -34.62 -47.71 15.29
CA ASP A 111 -35.87 -48.41 14.96
C ASP A 111 -35.99 -49.88 15.43
N ILE A 112 -35.00 -50.44 16.12
CA ILE A 112 -35.10 -51.78 16.73
C ILE A 112 -35.58 -51.69 18.18
N SER A 113 -36.71 -52.32 18.50
CA SER A 113 -37.20 -52.47 19.88
C SER A 113 -36.49 -53.60 20.60
N GLN A 114 -35.86 -53.32 21.74
CA GLN A 114 -35.14 -54.30 22.56
C GLN A 114 -35.56 -54.19 24.04
N PRO A 115 -35.38 -55.26 24.85
CA PRO A 115 -35.54 -55.17 26.30
C PRO A 115 -34.66 -54.06 26.88
N LYS A 116 -35.21 -53.27 27.79
CA LYS A 116 -34.53 -52.12 28.40
C LYS A 116 -33.63 -52.59 29.56
N PRO A 117 -32.31 -52.51 29.46
CA PRO A 117 -31.43 -52.80 30.60
C PRO A 117 -31.55 -51.70 31.67
N GLU A 118 -31.07 -51.99 32.88
CA GLU A 118 -30.88 -50.94 33.88
C GLU A 118 -29.94 -49.84 33.33
N HIS A 119 -30.24 -48.59 33.65
CA HIS A 119 -29.49 -47.42 33.18
C HIS A 119 -29.30 -47.36 31.65
N ALA A 120 -30.28 -47.86 30.88
CA ALA A 120 -30.23 -48.00 29.43
C ALA A 120 -29.72 -46.76 28.66
N GLN A 121 -28.95 -47.06 27.61
CA GLN A 121 -28.54 -46.15 26.54
C GLN A 121 -28.48 -46.93 25.22
N CYS A 122 -28.73 -46.29 24.08
CA CYS A 122 -28.51 -46.91 22.78
C CYS A 122 -27.05 -46.76 22.32
N CYS A 123 -26.53 -47.78 21.67
CA CYS A 123 -25.30 -47.79 20.92
C CYS A 123 -25.60 -48.30 19.50
N LYS A 124 -25.80 -47.37 18.56
CA LYS A 124 -26.52 -47.62 17.29
C LYS A 124 -27.84 -48.34 17.55
N ASP A 125 -28.00 -49.54 17.03
CA ASP A 125 -29.17 -50.42 17.14
C ASP A 125 -29.23 -51.24 18.44
N LYS A 126 -28.15 -51.27 19.25
CA LYS A 126 -28.07 -52.08 20.47
C LYS A 126 -28.40 -51.28 21.74
N ALA A 127 -29.27 -51.83 22.59
CA ALA A 127 -29.46 -51.36 23.97
C ALA A 127 -28.32 -51.83 24.88
N ILE A 128 -27.68 -50.91 25.61
CA ILE A 128 -26.56 -51.17 26.53
C ILE A 128 -26.81 -50.58 27.92
N ASN A 129 -26.16 -51.12 28.95
CA ASN A 129 -26.16 -50.51 30.30
C ASN A 129 -24.96 -49.56 30.43
N LYS A 130 -25.21 -48.24 30.50
CA LYS A 130 -24.14 -47.22 30.54
C LYS A 130 -23.27 -47.19 31.81
N GLN A 131 -23.61 -48.01 32.82
CA GLN A 131 -22.75 -48.22 33.99
C GLN A 131 -21.67 -49.27 33.74
N THR A 132 -21.95 -50.30 32.94
CA THR A 132 -21.05 -51.44 32.67
C THR A 132 -20.48 -51.46 31.26
N GLU A 133 -21.12 -50.75 30.31
CA GLU A 133 -20.74 -50.65 28.91
C GLU A 133 -20.56 -49.17 28.51
N VAL A 134 -19.80 -48.96 27.44
CA VAL A 134 -19.65 -47.67 26.74
C VAL A 134 -19.77 -47.89 25.24
N CYS A 135 -20.29 -46.91 24.52
CA CYS A 135 -20.43 -46.95 23.07
C CYS A 135 -19.27 -46.17 22.43
N CYS A 136 -18.44 -46.85 21.64
CA CYS A 136 -17.26 -46.28 20.98
C CYS A 136 -17.39 -46.50 19.47
N ASP A 137 -17.49 -45.43 18.67
CA ASP A 137 -17.82 -45.43 17.23
C ASP A 137 -19.03 -46.31 16.84
N GLY A 138 -19.96 -46.47 17.78
CA GLY A 138 -21.16 -47.30 17.62
C GLY A 138 -20.93 -48.80 17.85
N VAL A 139 -19.82 -49.20 18.47
CA VAL A 139 -19.56 -50.54 18.98
C VAL A 139 -19.66 -50.52 20.51
N SER A 140 -20.44 -51.46 21.09
CA SER A 140 -20.55 -51.60 22.53
C SER A 140 -19.30 -52.27 23.11
N GLN A 141 -18.62 -51.62 24.04
CA GLN A 141 -17.46 -52.15 24.75
C GLN A 141 -17.74 -52.25 26.26
N PRO A 142 -17.10 -53.19 26.98
CA PRO A 142 -17.02 -53.12 28.44
C PRO A 142 -16.44 -51.77 28.87
N LYS A 143 -16.97 -51.19 29.94
CA LYS A 143 -16.54 -49.88 30.45
C LYS A 143 -15.45 -50.04 31.50
N PRO A 144 -14.17 -49.71 31.20
CA PRO A 144 -13.13 -49.67 32.22
C PRO A 144 -13.30 -48.44 33.12
N ASP A 145 -12.55 -48.41 34.23
CA ASP A 145 -12.34 -47.18 34.98
C ASP A 145 -11.67 -46.11 34.09
N ASN A 146 -12.03 -44.84 34.31
CA ASN A 146 -11.57 -43.70 33.50
C ASN A 146 -11.68 -43.90 31.98
N ALA A 147 -12.79 -44.54 31.54
CA ALA A 147 -13.05 -44.92 30.16
C ALA A 147 -12.97 -43.76 29.15
N TYR A 148 -12.25 -43.99 28.06
CA TYR A 148 -12.20 -43.14 26.87
C TYR A 148 -12.29 -44.01 25.62
N CYS A 149 -12.88 -43.50 24.53
CA CYS A 149 -12.99 -44.21 23.27
C CYS A 149 -11.81 -43.88 22.34
N CYS A 150 -11.02 -44.90 22.00
CA CYS A 150 -10.00 -44.85 20.96
C CYS A 150 -10.52 -45.56 19.71
N LYS A 151 -11.17 -44.80 18.81
CA LYS A 151 -12.08 -45.33 17.79
C LYS A 151 -13.12 -46.25 18.43
N GLU A 152 -13.29 -47.48 17.94
CA GLU A 152 -14.22 -48.51 18.44
C GLU A 152 -13.83 -49.14 19.79
N LYS A 153 -12.61 -48.90 20.31
CA LYS A 153 -12.09 -49.53 21.53
C LYS A 153 -12.23 -48.60 22.74
N ALA A 154 -12.81 -49.10 23.83
CA ALA A 154 -12.73 -48.44 25.14
C ALA A 154 -11.38 -48.73 25.82
N ILE A 155 -10.75 -47.69 26.37
CA ILE A 155 -9.45 -47.77 27.04
C ILE A 155 -9.50 -47.10 28.42
N ASN A 156 -8.66 -47.54 29.36
CA ASN A 156 -8.46 -46.84 30.65
C ASN A 156 -7.38 -45.76 30.46
N THR A 157 -7.73 -44.49 30.64
CA THR A 157 -6.79 -43.37 30.45
C THR A 157 -5.69 -43.25 31.51
N GLU A 158 -5.71 -44.04 32.59
CA GLU A 158 -4.59 -44.16 33.53
C GLU A 158 -3.47 -45.05 33.01
N THR A 159 -3.79 -46.12 32.27
CA THR A 159 -2.84 -47.15 31.83
C THR A 159 -2.62 -47.17 30.32
N GLU A 160 -3.52 -46.58 29.54
CA GLU A 160 -3.47 -46.50 28.08
C GLU A 160 -3.58 -45.05 27.57
N ILE A 161 -3.13 -44.84 26.34
CA ILE A 161 -3.24 -43.58 25.59
C ILE A 161 -3.68 -43.87 24.15
N CYS A 162 -4.40 -42.94 23.52
CA CYS A 162 -4.85 -43.04 22.15
C CYS A 162 -4.11 -42.05 21.26
N CYS A 163 -3.31 -42.55 20.31
CA CYS A 163 -2.57 -41.72 19.35
C CYS A 163 -3.08 -42.01 17.93
N LYS A 164 -3.62 -40.99 17.23
CA LYS A 164 -4.31 -41.11 15.92
C LYS A 164 -5.30 -42.30 15.81
N GLY A 165 -5.98 -42.63 16.92
CA GLY A 165 -6.92 -43.74 16.99
C GLY A 165 -6.25 -45.12 17.06
N VAL A 166 -5.04 -45.21 17.60
CA VAL A 166 -4.33 -46.45 17.99
C VAL A 166 -4.13 -46.42 19.50
N SER A 167 -4.69 -47.41 20.21
CA SER A 167 -4.52 -47.55 21.66
C SER A 167 -3.18 -48.20 21.99
N GLN A 168 -2.41 -47.60 22.89
CA GLN A 168 -1.14 -48.14 23.41
C GLN A 168 -1.09 -48.04 24.93
N ALA A 169 -0.18 -48.81 25.55
CA ALA A 169 0.19 -48.59 26.94
C ALA A 169 0.75 -47.17 27.11
N LYS A 170 0.38 -46.51 28.21
CA LYS A 170 0.75 -45.13 28.52
C LYS A 170 2.13 -45.10 29.22
N PRO A 171 3.20 -44.60 28.58
CA PRO A 171 4.46 -44.40 29.27
C PRO A 171 4.36 -43.27 30.32
N GLU A 172 5.34 -43.17 31.20
CA GLU A 172 5.46 -41.96 32.04
C GLU A 172 5.62 -40.72 31.15
N ASN A 173 5.00 -39.59 31.54
CA ASN A 173 5.07 -38.32 30.82
C ASN A 173 4.68 -38.47 29.32
N ALA A 174 3.70 -39.34 29.05
CA ALA A 174 3.26 -39.71 27.71
C ALA A 174 2.84 -38.51 26.86
N GLN A 175 3.34 -38.49 25.62
CA GLN A 175 2.75 -37.74 24.51
C GLN A 175 2.64 -38.63 23.26
N CYS A 176 1.86 -38.18 22.29
CA CYS A 176 1.75 -38.82 20.98
C CYS A 176 2.71 -38.16 19.98
N CYS A 177 3.43 -38.98 19.24
CA CYS A 177 4.16 -38.62 18.03
C CYS A 177 3.52 -39.43 16.90
N GLU A 178 2.76 -38.76 16.04
CA GLU A 178 1.87 -39.44 15.08
C GLU A 178 0.93 -40.46 15.77
N ASP A 179 1.02 -41.73 15.40
CA ASP A 179 0.27 -42.84 15.97
C ASP A 179 1.02 -43.53 17.13
N LYS A 180 2.26 -43.16 17.46
CA LYS A 180 3.07 -43.76 18.54
C LYS A 180 3.01 -42.94 19.84
N ALA A 181 2.88 -43.62 20.99
CA ALA A 181 3.11 -43.04 22.31
C ALA A 181 4.60 -43.04 22.70
N PHE A 182 5.09 -41.96 23.30
CA PHE A 182 6.50 -41.83 23.73
C PHE A 182 6.65 -41.14 25.10
N ASN A 183 7.76 -41.39 25.80
CA ASN A 183 8.08 -40.73 27.06
C ASN A 183 8.88 -39.45 26.81
N THR A 184 8.28 -38.29 27.05
CA THR A 184 8.91 -36.98 26.80
C THR A 184 10.21 -36.72 27.56
N LYS A 185 10.51 -37.46 28.63
CA LYS A 185 11.81 -37.34 29.34
C LYS A 185 12.96 -38.04 28.63
N THR A 186 12.69 -39.12 27.89
CA THR A 186 13.73 -39.98 27.27
C THR A 186 13.70 -39.97 25.75
N GLU A 187 12.60 -39.52 25.16
CA GLU A 187 12.36 -39.44 23.72
C GLU A 187 11.87 -38.04 23.31
N ILE A 188 12.05 -37.69 22.04
CA ILE A 188 11.55 -36.47 21.40
C ILE A 188 10.90 -36.84 20.05
N CYS A 189 9.85 -36.11 19.66
CA CYS A 189 9.20 -36.25 18.37
C CYS A 189 9.76 -35.22 17.38
N CYS A 190 10.34 -35.68 16.28
CA CYS A 190 10.85 -34.85 15.18
C CYS A 190 10.18 -35.31 13.87
N GLU A 191 9.40 -34.43 13.22
CA GLU A 191 8.62 -34.74 12.00
C GLU A 191 7.83 -36.07 12.05
N GLY A 192 7.22 -36.36 13.20
CA GLY A 192 6.44 -37.57 13.41
C GLY A 192 7.25 -38.84 13.71
N VAL A 193 8.58 -38.75 13.77
CA VAL A 193 9.47 -39.84 14.20
C VAL A 193 9.93 -39.60 15.63
N THR A 194 9.75 -40.60 16.50
CA THR A 194 10.30 -40.60 17.86
C THR A 194 11.79 -40.96 17.84
N GLN A 195 12.62 -40.12 18.42
CA GLN A 195 14.07 -40.30 18.58
C GLN A 195 14.42 -40.34 20.07
N ALA A 196 15.58 -40.89 20.43
CA ALA A 196 16.14 -40.70 21.77
C ALA A 196 16.38 -39.20 22.03
N ARG A 197 16.16 -38.73 23.26
CA ARG A 197 16.29 -37.33 23.63
C ARG A 197 17.72 -37.01 24.11
N PRO A 198 18.52 -36.23 23.36
CA PRO A 198 19.76 -35.66 23.88
C PRO A 198 19.48 -34.53 24.87
N ASP A 199 20.49 -34.13 25.65
CA ASP A 199 20.32 -33.17 26.76
C ASP A 199 19.73 -31.84 26.29
N ASN A 200 20.31 -31.24 25.23
CA ASN A 200 19.85 -29.99 24.64
C ASN A 200 19.03 -30.24 23.36
N ALA A 201 18.06 -31.15 23.44
CA ALA A 201 17.33 -31.66 22.27
C ALA A 201 16.73 -30.58 21.35
N ARG A 202 17.14 -30.65 20.08
CA ARG A 202 16.57 -29.95 18.93
C ARG A 202 16.27 -30.95 17.81
N CYS A 203 15.39 -30.57 16.87
CA CYS A 203 15.09 -31.35 15.69
C CYS A 203 15.70 -30.71 14.43
N CYS A 204 16.18 -31.54 13.50
CA CYS A 204 16.64 -31.20 12.17
C CYS A 204 15.95 -32.16 11.21
N GLY A 205 14.85 -31.72 10.59
CA GLY A 205 13.87 -32.63 10.00
C GLY A 205 13.43 -33.69 11.02
N SER A 206 13.44 -34.97 10.63
CA SER A 206 13.14 -36.12 11.50
C SER A 206 14.27 -36.54 12.45
N VAL A 207 15.40 -35.83 12.51
CA VAL A 207 16.57 -36.20 13.33
C VAL A 207 16.67 -35.34 14.59
N ALA A 208 16.80 -35.98 15.75
CA ALA A 208 17.09 -35.30 17.01
C ALA A 208 18.60 -35.11 17.20
N TYR A 209 19.01 -33.94 17.69
CA TYR A 209 20.41 -33.62 17.95
C TYR A 209 20.57 -32.77 19.22
N ASP A 210 21.76 -32.80 19.82
CA ASP A 210 22.12 -31.91 20.92
C ASP A 210 22.49 -30.52 20.37
N GLY A 211 21.71 -29.50 20.73
CA GLY A 211 21.85 -28.14 20.23
C GLY A 211 23.04 -27.33 20.77
N ILE A 212 23.91 -27.91 21.60
CA ILE A 212 25.20 -27.34 22.01
C ILE A 212 26.34 -28.00 21.21
N ALA A 213 26.32 -29.33 21.07
CA ALA A 213 27.37 -30.07 20.38
C ALA A 213 27.24 -30.07 18.84
N LYS A 214 26.01 -29.92 18.32
CA LYS A 214 25.69 -30.02 16.90
C LYS A 214 24.82 -28.85 16.43
N ILE A 215 24.85 -28.56 15.13
CA ILE A 215 24.04 -27.54 14.45
C ILE A 215 23.30 -28.16 13.26
N CYS A 216 22.14 -27.60 12.90
CA CYS A 216 21.35 -28.00 11.74
C CYS A 216 21.42 -26.93 10.65
N CYS A 217 21.98 -27.26 9.50
CA CYS A 217 22.09 -26.36 8.35
C CYS A 217 21.39 -27.00 7.14
N GLU A 218 20.29 -26.40 6.67
CA GLU A 218 19.50 -26.89 5.53
C GLU A 218 19.15 -28.40 5.61
N GLY A 219 18.68 -28.82 6.78
CA GLY A 219 18.28 -30.20 7.07
C GLY A 219 19.43 -31.18 7.38
N VAL A 220 20.69 -30.71 7.38
CA VAL A 220 21.87 -31.54 7.69
C VAL A 220 22.38 -31.23 9.10
N VAL A 221 22.48 -32.25 9.96
CA VAL A 221 23.10 -32.14 11.29
C VAL A 221 24.62 -32.31 11.18
N GLN A 222 25.38 -31.36 11.73
CA GLN A 222 26.85 -31.32 11.70
C GLN A 222 27.40 -30.92 13.08
N ASP A 223 28.69 -31.13 13.33
CA ASP A 223 29.37 -30.60 14.52
C ASP A 223 29.29 -29.08 14.57
N ALA A 224 29.01 -28.53 15.75
CA ALA A 224 28.92 -27.08 15.95
C ALA A 224 30.32 -26.49 16.22
N PRO A 225 30.80 -25.53 15.40
CA PRO A 225 31.90 -24.65 15.76
C PRO A 225 31.55 -23.81 17.01
N LYS A 226 32.55 -23.19 17.65
CA LYS A 226 32.34 -22.42 18.90
C LYS A 226 31.31 -21.32 18.73
N ASN A 227 31.38 -20.59 17.62
CA ASN A 227 30.40 -19.57 17.24
C ASN A 227 29.57 -20.00 16.02
N GLY A 228 29.33 -21.31 15.88
CA GLY A 228 28.80 -21.95 14.68
C GLY A 228 27.60 -21.24 14.03
N GLN A 229 27.77 -20.86 12.76
CA GLN A 229 26.72 -20.37 11.88
C GLN A 229 26.55 -21.31 10.68
N CYS A 230 25.43 -21.18 9.96
CA CYS A 230 25.19 -21.94 8.73
C CYS A 230 25.46 -21.08 7.51
N CYS A 231 26.33 -21.55 6.62
CA CYS A 231 26.44 -21.09 5.25
C CYS A 231 25.75 -22.14 4.37
N TYR A 232 24.48 -21.90 4.04
CA TYR A 232 23.60 -22.87 3.40
C TYR A 232 23.58 -24.23 4.15
N LYS A 233 24.20 -25.28 3.58
CA LYS A 233 24.29 -26.64 4.16
C LYS A 233 25.49 -26.87 5.07
N SER A 234 26.40 -25.91 5.21
CA SER A 234 27.67 -26.09 5.91
C SER A 234 27.71 -25.30 7.21
N ALA A 235 28.10 -25.95 8.31
CA ALA A 235 28.46 -25.28 9.54
C ALA A 235 29.84 -24.60 9.41
N TYR A 236 29.98 -23.36 9.87
CA TYR A 236 31.24 -22.62 9.85
C TYR A 236 31.44 -21.74 11.09
N ASP A 237 32.69 -21.45 11.45
CA ASP A 237 32.97 -20.44 12.48
C ASP A 237 33.12 -19.06 11.83
N PRO A 238 32.28 -18.07 12.16
CA PRO A 238 32.37 -16.71 11.62
C PRO A 238 33.59 -15.95 12.14
N GLU A 239 34.37 -16.48 13.10
CA GLU A 239 35.69 -15.95 13.45
C GLU A 239 36.76 -16.38 12.42
N GLU A 240 36.68 -17.61 11.90
CA GLU A 240 37.71 -18.22 11.01
C GLU A 240 37.37 -18.10 9.52
N GLN A 241 36.09 -18.01 9.15
CA GLN A 241 35.63 -18.08 7.75
C GLN A 241 34.61 -16.99 7.37
N TYR A 242 34.51 -16.69 6.07
CA TYR A 242 33.46 -15.87 5.46
C TYR A 242 32.45 -16.76 4.72
N CYS A 243 31.17 -16.40 4.74
CA CYS A 243 30.13 -17.03 3.91
C CYS A 243 29.75 -16.10 2.75
N CYS A 244 30.16 -16.44 1.53
CA CYS A 244 29.77 -15.76 0.29
C CYS A 244 28.58 -16.49 -0.35
N GLY A 245 27.42 -16.41 0.29
CA GLY A 245 26.19 -17.10 -0.15
C GLY A 245 26.23 -18.62 0.05
N LEU A 246 26.85 -19.34 -0.89
CA LEU A 246 27.01 -20.81 -0.86
C LEU A 246 28.45 -21.25 -0.56
N LEU A 247 29.42 -20.34 -0.65
CA LEU A 247 30.85 -20.65 -0.54
C LEU A 247 31.41 -20.19 0.80
N LEU A 248 32.22 -21.05 1.43
CA LEU A 248 33.03 -20.72 2.60
C LEU A 248 34.46 -20.42 2.16
N ILE A 249 34.95 -19.20 2.41
CA ILE A 249 36.38 -18.86 2.32
C ILE A 249 36.99 -18.85 3.73
N SER A 250 38.26 -19.24 3.89
CA SER A 250 38.98 -18.91 5.10
C SER A 250 39.34 -17.43 5.13
N LYS A 251 39.34 -16.81 6.32
CA LYS A 251 39.85 -15.43 6.47
C LYS A 251 41.37 -15.33 6.32
N SER A 252 42.08 -16.47 6.30
CA SER A 252 43.49 -16.52 5.90
C SER A 252 43.69 -16.26 4.41
N ASP A 253 42.65 -16.40 3.60
CA ASP A 253 42.76 -16.34 2.16
C ASP A 253 42.65 -14.88 1.68
N GLU A 254 43.34 -14.58 0.58
CA GLU A 254 43.45 -13.23 0.03
C GLU A 254 42.11 -12.77 -0.57
N ASP A 255 41.33 -13.69 -1.15
CA ASP A 255 40.01 -13.48 -1.72
C ASP A 255 38.95 -12.91 -0.76
N LYS A 256 38.04 -12.08 -1.28
CA LYS A 256 36.92 -11.46 -0.53
C LYS A 256 35.58 -11.66 -1.26
N CYS A 257 34.47 -11.62 -0.54
CA CYS A 257 33.14 -11.78 -1.15
C CYS A 257 32.66 -10.51 -1.86
N CYS A 258 32.20 -10.63 -3.11
CA CYS A 258 31.28 -9.67 -3.74
C CYS A 258 29.97 -10.39 -4.08
N GLY A 259 28.99 -10.31 -3.17
CA GLY A 259 27.80 -11.15 -3.25
C GLY A 259 28.15 -12.64 -3.11
N GLU A 260 27.86 -13.42 -4.15
CA GLU A 260 28.19 -14.86 -4.23
C GLU A 260 29.55 -15.14 -4.92
N LEU A 261 30.23 -14.10 -5.44
CA LEU A 261 31.49 -14.24 -6.16
C LEU A 261 32.69 -13.91 -5.26
N LEU A 262 33.86 -14.44 -5.62
CA LEU A 262 35.14 -14.11 -5.00
C LEU A 262 35.88 -13.09 -5.87
N TYR A 263 36.53 -12.12 -5.23
CA TYR A 263 37.44 -11.17 -5.89
C TYR A 263 38.76 -11.04 -5.13
N ASP A 264 39.83 -10.74 -5.86
CA ASP A 264 41.15 -10.43 -5.32
C ASP A 264 41.22 -8.94 -4.93
N PRO A 265 41.33 -8.59 -3.63
CA PRO A 265 41.38 -7.20 -3.19
C PRO A 265 42.68 -6.46 -3.55
N GLU A 266 43.71 -7.11 -4.08
CA GLU A 266 44.90 -6.41 -4.62
C GLU A 266 44.58 -5.69 -5.94
N ASN A 267 43.76 -6.30 -6.79
CA ASN A 267 43.56 -5.85 -8.18
C ASN A 267 42.10 -5.50 -8.51
N GLU A 268 41.14 -5.96 -7.70
CA GLU A 268 39.71 -5.87 -7.93
C GLU A 268 38.98 -5.32 -6.69
N TYR A 269 37.75 -4.83 -6.86
CA TYR A 269 36.88 -4.49 -5.75
C TYR A 269 35.40 -4.68 -6.09
N CYS A 270 34.55 -4.68 -5.05
CA CYS A 270 33.13 -4.98 -5.19
C CYS A 270 32.29 -3.72 -5.50
N CYS A 271 31.75 -3.65 -6.71
CA CYS A 271 30.80 -2.63 -7.16
C CYS A 271 29.34 -3.12 -6.99
N GLY A 272 28.88 -3.18 -5.75
CA GLY A 272 27.55 -3.68 -5.39
C GLY A 272 27.42 -5.20 -5.51
N GLN A 273 27.26 -5.72 -6.72
CA GLN A 273 27.30 -7.16 -7.05
C GLN A 273 28.23 -7.50 -8.22
N ALA A 274 28.82 -6.50 -8.87
CA ALA A 274 29.83 -6.70 -9.91
C ALA A 274 31.22 -6.62 -9.30
N ILE A 275 32.12 -7.51 -9.72
CA ILE A 275 33.55 -7.38 -9.46
C ILE A 275 34.12 -6.50 -10.57
N VAL A 276 34.90 -5.48 -10.20
CA VAL A 276 35.46 -4.49 -11.13
C VAL A 276 36.93 -4.30 -10.86
N SER A 277 37.71 -3.93 -11.88
CA SER A 277 39.14 -3.71 -11.72
C SER A 277 39.42 -2.38 -11.01
N THR A 278 40.57 -2.29 -10.33
CA THR A 278 41.08 -1.04 -9.72
C THR A 278 41.31 0.13 -10.69
N LYS A 279 41.11 -0.06 -12.00
CA LYS A 279 41.15 0.99 -13.04
C LYS A 279 39.79 1.61 -13.33
N GLU A 280 38.71 0.95 -12.90
CA GLU A 280 37.34 1.38 -13.08
C GLU A 280 36.82 2.00 -11.78
N ASP A 281 35.84 2.90 -11.88
CA ASP A 281 35.15 3.54 -10.75
C ASP A 281 33.70 3.04 -10.64
N CYS A 282 33.06 3.23 -9.48
CA CYS A 282 31.68 2.82 -9.24
C CYS A 282 30.67 3.95 -9.40
N CYS A 283 29.66 3.73 -10.25
CA CYS A 283 28.47 4.56 -10.34
C CYS A 283 27.22 3.82 -9.84
N GLY A 284 27.07 3.78 -8.52
CA GLY A 284 25.99 3.02 -7.87
C GLY A 284 26.26 1.52 -7.87
N SER A 285 25.79 0.81 -8.90
CA SER A 285 26.00 -0.64 -9.09
C SER A 285 26.61 -0.98 -10.45
N TYR A 286 27.13 0.03 -11.15
CA TYR A 286 27.76 -0.10 -12.46
C TYR A 286 29.22 0.32 -12.36
N ALA A 287 30.11 -0.52 -12.92
CA ALA A 287 31.47 -0.12 -13.27
C ALA A 287 31.43 0.98 -14.35
N PHE A 288 32.39 1.90 -14.31
CA PHE A 288 32.65 2.81 -15.42
C PHE A 288 34.13 3.17 -15.49
N ASP A 289 34.60 3.50 -16.69
CA ASP A 289 35.96 4.00 -16.88
C ASP A 289 35.99 5.52 -16.64
N PRO A 290 36.67 6.04 -15.59
CA PRO A 290 36.70 7.46 -15.29
C PRO A 290 37.47 8.31 -16.33
N GLU A 291 38.26 7.71 -17.23
CA GLU A 291 38.89 8.43 -18.34
C GLU A 291 37.87 8.78 -19.44
N THR A 292 37.00 7.84 -19.80
CA THR A 292 36.04 7.99 -20.93
C THR A 292 34.60 8.24 -20.52
N GLN A 293 34.24 8.10 -19.24
CA GLN A 293 32.87 8.15 -18.74
C GLN A 293 32.77 9.00 -17.45
N VAL A 294 31.56 9.42 -17.11
CA VAL A 294 31.25 10.21 -15.91
C VAL A 294 30.02 9.66 -15.20
N CYS A 295 30.12 9.48 -13.89
CA CYS A 295 28.97 9.16 -13.06
C CYS A 295 28.14 10.42 -12.75
N CYS A 296 26.82 10.34 -12.95
CA CYS A 296 25.89 11.35 -12.48
C CYS A 296 24.60 10.70 -11.97
N SER A 297 24.29 10.92 -10.68
CA SER A 297 23.08 10.37 -10.02
C SER A 297 22.87 8.87 -10.27
N ARG A 298 23.92 8.07 -10.04
CA ARG A 298 23.97 6.59 -10.23
C ARG A 298 23.76 6.10 -11.67
N ARG A 299 23.96 6.96 -12.67
CA ARG A 299 24.01 6.58 -14.09
C ARG A 299 25.32 7.03 -14.73
N VAL A 300 25.81 6.22 -15.65
CA VAL A 300 27.07 6.43 -16.38
C VAL A 300 26.75 7.12 -17.71
N TYR A 301 27.52 8.15 -18.05
CA TYR A 301 27.41 8.88 -19.32
C TYR A 301 28.79 9.01 -19.97
N PRO A 302 28.91 9.04 -21.32
CA PRO A 302 30.20 9.24 -21.97
C PRO A 302 30.71 10.67 -21.72
N SER A 303 31.94 10.78 -21.21
CA SER A 303 32.49 12.04 -20.70
C SER A 303 32.76 13.05 -21.81
N ASN A 304 32.91 12.62 -23.06
CA ASN A 304 33.09 13.50 -24.22
C ASN A 304 31.85 14.36 -24.53
N ALA A 305 30.64 13.85 -24.27
CA ALA A 305 29.37 14.49 -24.60
C ALA A 305 28.63 15.07 -23.39
N TYR A 306 28.87 14.54 -22.18
CA TYR A 306 28.14 14.91 -20.96
C TYR A 306 29.07 15.26 -19.80
N MET A 307 28.52 16.00 -18.83
CA MET A 307 29.13 16.24 -17.53
C MET A 307 28.07 16.28 -16.42
N CYS A 308 28.49 16.06 -15.18
CA CYS A 308 27.61 16.17 -14.01
C CYS A 308 27.82 17.51 -13.30
N CYS A 309 26.79 18.34 -13.23
CA CYS A 309 26.80 19.60 -12.47
C CYS A 309 25.81 19.51 -11.31
N ASN A 310 26.34 19.49 -10.08
CA ASN A 310 25.57 19.40 -8.83
C ASN A 310 24.49 18.30 -8.82
N GLY A 311 24.83 17.11 -9.33
CA GLY A 311 23.94 15.94 -9.41
C GLY A 311 23.06 15.85 -10.67
N GLN A 312 23.02 16.89 -11.51
CA GLN A 312 22.27 16.89 -12.76
C GLN A 312 23.18 16.66 -13.97
N VAL A 313 22.77 15.79 -14.89
CA VAL A 313 23.48 15.56 -16.15
C VAL A 313 23.21 16.73 -17.10
N GLN A 314 24.28 17.22 -17.73
CA GLN A 314 24.26 18.31 -18.68
C GLN A 314 25.06 17.92 -19.92
N GLY A 315 24.71 18.46 -21.09
CA GLY A 315 25.59 18.40 -22.27
C GLY A 315 26.90 19.13 -21.99
N ARG A 316 28.03 18.63 -22.50
CA ARG A 316 29.37 19.16 -22.24
C ARG A 316 29.73 20.28 -23.24
N PRO A 317 29.75 21.57 -22.83
CA PRO A 317 30.19 22.64 -23.71
C PRO A 317 31.72 22.65 -23.87
N ILE A 318 32.21 23.38 -24.89
CA ILE A 318 33.63 23.64 -25.11
C ILE A 318 34.20 24.44 -23.91
N MET A 319 35.37 24.03 -23.38
CA MET A 319 35.98 24.58 -22.16
C MET A 319 34.98 24.66 -20.98
N PRO A 320 34.51 23.52 -20.47
CA PRO A 320 33.36 23.46 -19.58
C PRO A 320 33.64 23.92 -18.14
N ALA A 321 32.57 24.37 -17.49
CA ALA A 321 32.47 24.60 -16.05
C ALA A 321 31.01 24.39 -15.59
N CYS A 322 30.83 24.18 -14.28
CA CYS A 322 29.50 24.15 -13.65
C CYS A 322 29.24 25.45 -12.89
N CYS A 323 28.00 25.92 -12.95
CA CYS A 323 27.48 27.02 -12.14
C CYS A 323 26.19 26.54 -11.46
N GLY A 324 26.32 25.94 -10.27
CA GLY A 324 25.24 25.12 -9.70
C GLY A 324 24.95 23.91 -10.57
N ILE A 325 23.68 23.73 -10.96
CA ILE A 325 23.25 22.65 -11.86
C ILE A 325 23.57 22.89 -13.35
N MET A 326 23.91 24.12 -13.73
CA MET A 326 24.08 24.51 -15.14
C MET A 326 25.51 24.27 -15.61
N ALA A 327 25.69 23.63 -16.77
CA ALA A 327 26.96 23.61 -17.48
C ALA A 327 27.10 24.85 -18.38
N TYR A 328 28.29 25.45 -18.42
CA TYR A 328 28.59 26.62 -19.26
C TYR A 328 30.00 26.54 -19.86
N SER A 329 30.19 27.24 -20.98
CA SER A 329 31.53 27.46 -21.54
C SER A 329 32.22 28.64 -20.86
N ARG A 330 33.42 28.43 -20.32
CA ARG A 330 34.28 29.49 -19.75
C ARG A 330 34.72 30.54 -20.79
N LEU A 331 34.51 30.27 -22.08
CA LEU A 331 34.79 31.23 -23.16
C LEU A 331 33.71 32.32 -23.22
N ALA A 332 32.44 31.93 -23.04
CA ALA A 332 31.28 32.81 -23.20
C ALA A 332 30.74 33.38 -21.88
N HIS A 333 30.88 32.65 -20.78
CA HIS A 333 30.30 33.02 -19.49
C HIS A 333 31.27 32.82 -18.32
N GLU A 334 30.91 33.41 -17.19
CA GLU A 334 31.52 33.23 -15.88
C GLU A 334 30.42 32.98 -14.83
N CYS A 335 30.71 32.27 -13.74
CA CYS A 335 29.71 32.00 -12.71
C CYS A 335 29.75 33.12 -11.64
N CYS A 336 28.71 33.95 -11.59
CA CYS A 336 28.60 35.04 -10.62
C CYS A 336 28.14 34.53 -9.24
N SER A 337 27.20 33.59 -9.23
CA SER A 337 26.83 32.79 -8.05
C SER A 337 26.16 31.48 -8.49
N VAL A 338 25.83 30.58 -7.57
CA VAL A 338 25.20 29.29 -7.87
C VAL A 338 23.96 29.46 -8.77
N GLY A 339 24.05 29.03 -10.02
CA GLY A 339 22.99 29.14 -11.03
C GLY A 339 22.94 30.46 -11.82
N ASN A 340 23.68 31.49 -11.41
CA ASN A 340 23.69 32.81 -12.06
C ASN A 340 24.93 32.98 -12.95
N LEU A 341 24.72 32.87 -14.27
CA LEU A 341 25.75 33.05 -15.28
C LEU A 341 25.88 34.51 -15.69
N LEU A 342 27.10 35.04 -15.63
CA LEU A 342 27.50 36.32 -16.18
C LEU A 342 28.02 36.12 -17.61
N ALA A 343 27.36 36.70 -18.61
CA ALA A 343 27.90 36.73 -19.97
C ALA A 343 29.16 37.61 -20.02
N ARG A 344 30.19 37.18 -20.77
CA ARG A 344 31.46 37.90 -20.94
C ARG A 344 31.33 39.07 -21.92
N LEU A 345 30.49 40.04 -21.55
CA LEU A 345 30.26 41.29 -22.26
C LEU A 345 30.88 42.45 -21.46
N PRO A 346 31.45 43.48 -22.13
CA PRO A 346 32.25 44.51 -21.44
C PRO A 346 31.47 45.33 -20.42
N TYR A 347 30.14 45.40 -20.55
CA TYR A 347 29.21 46.10 -19.64
C TYR A 347 28.48 45.18 -18.65
N MET A 348 28.79 43.88 -18.58
CA MET A 348 28.17 42.99 -17.61
C MET A 348 29.07 42.85 -16.37
N ARG A 349 28.49 42.91 -15.18
CA ARG A 349 29.20 42.77 -13.89
C ARG A 349 28.47 41.83 -12.94
N CYS A 350 29.21 41.31 -11.95
CA CYS A 350 28.67 40.58 -10.81
C CYS A 350 28.73 41.47 -9.57
N CYS A 351 27.64 41.57 -8.82
CA CYS A 351 27.54 42.29 -7.55
C CYS A 351 26.92 41.35 -6.52
N ASN A 352 27.73 40.90 -5.55
CA ASN A 352 27.31 40.00 -4.48
C ASN A 352 26.46 38.79 -4.95
N GLY A 353 26.85 38.21 -6.08
CA GLY A 353 26.14 37.07 -6.69
C GLY A 353 24.95 37.41 -7.60
N LYS A 354 24.56 38.68 -7.71
CA LYS A 354 23.57 39.18 -8.68
C LYS A 354 24.30 39.65 -9.95
N VAL A 355 23.73 39.34 -11.12
CA VAL A 355 24.22 39.84 -12.42
C VAL A 355 23.59 41.20 -12.70
N LEU A 356 24.40 42.20 -13.08
CA LEU A 356 23.93 43.53 -13.45
C LEU A 356 24.51 44.00 -14.80
N ASN A 357 23.77 44.92 -15.43
CA ASN A 357 24.19 45.64 -16.61
C ASN A 357 24.68 47.04 -16.20
N ASP A 358 25.99 47.25 -16.33
CA ASP A 358 26.76 48.45 -15.97
C ASP A 358 26.48 49.64 -16.90
N ILE A 359 25.53 49.52 -17.83
CA ILE A 359 24.96 50.66 -18.57
C ILE A 359 23.91 51.35 -17.69
N HIS A 360 22.97 50.60 -17.09
CA HIS A 360 21.78 51.12 -16.41
C HIS A 360 21.86 51.08 -14.87
N SER A 361 22.73 50.25 -14.31
CA SER A 361 22.81 49.99 -12.87
C SER A 361 24.25 49.97 -12.39
N THR A 362 24.45 50.09 -11.08
CA THR A 362 25.75 49.94 -10.42
C THR A 362 25.65 48.98 -9.23
N CYS A 363 26.80 48.53 -8.73
CA CYS A 363 26.91 47.82 -7.46
C CYS A 363 27.21 48.83 -6.35
N CYS A 364 26.34 48.93 -5.35
CA CYS A 364 26.47 49.86 -4.23
C CYS A 364 26.17 49.11 -2.93
N ASP A 365 27.11 49.10 -1.97
CA ASP A 365 27.04 48.29 -0.73
C ASP A 365 26.68 46.80 -0.95
N GLY A 366 27.09 46.23 -2.08
CA GLY A 366 26.74 44.85 -2.47
C GLY A 366 25.31 44.65 -2.99
N GLU A 367 24.56 45.72 -3.22
CA GLU A 367 23.25 45.71 -3.86
C GLU A 367 23.27 46.32 -5.27
N VAL A 368 22.33 45.88 -6.13
CA VAL A 368 22.21 46.39 -7.50
C VAL A 368 21.20 47.52 -7.51
N VAL A 369 21.67 48.74 -7.75
CA VAL A 369 20.88 49.97 -7.71
C VAL A 369 21.02 50.77 -9.01
N ALA A 370 20.12 51.73 -9.26
CA ALA A 370 20.31 52.72 -10.31
C ALA A 370 21.58 53.55 -10.02
N LYS A 371 22.27 54.07 -11.06
CA LYS A 371 23.57 54.72 -10.89
C LYS A 371 23.49 55.98 -10.01
N GLU A 372 22.43 56.75 -10.21
CA GLU A 372 22.03 57.93 -9.45
C GLU A 372 21.66 57.63 -7.98
N ALA A 373 21.35 56.38 -7.65
CA ALA A 373 21.01 55.94 -6.29
C ALA A 373 22.24 55.43 -5.49
N CYS A 374 23.46 55.69 -5.99
CA CYS A 374 24.71 55.30 -5.32
C CYS A 374 25.63 56.50 -5.10
N CYS A 375 26.08 56.68 -3.86
CA CYS A 375 27.02 57.71 -3.45
C CYS A 375 28.26 57.10 -2.79
N GLY A 376 29.31 56.85 -3.57
CA GLY A 376 30.44 56.05 -3.14
C GLY A 376 29.99 54.62 -2.85
N ASP A 377 30.05 54.20 -1.59
CA ASP A 377 29.54 52.90 -1.13
C ASP A 377 28.16 53.00 -0.44
N LYS A 378 27.45 54.15 -0.51
CA LYS A 378 26.17 54.36 0.18
C LYS A 378 25.01 54.40 -0.81
N ILE A 379 23.99 53.57 -0.57
CA ILE A 379 22.71 53.64 -1.26
C ILE A 379 21.96 54.89 -0.75
N VAL A 380 21.46 55.69 -1.68
CA VAL A 380 20.72 56.95 -1.40
C VAL A 380 19.36 56.96 -2.10
N ASP A 381 18.43 57.74 -1.59
CA ASP A 381 17.14 58.00 -2.22
C ASP A 381 17.24 59.22 -3.17
N PRO A 382 17.22 59.06 -4.51
CA PRO A 382 17.46 60.16 -5.45
C PRO A 382 16.44 61.31 -5.35
N ASP A 383 15.25 61.04 -4.82
CA ASP A 383 14.20 62.06 -4.63
C ASP A 383 14.37 62.87 -3.33
N LYS A 384 15.27 62.44 -2.42
CA LYS A 384 15.45 63.03 -1.08
C LYS A 384 16.90 63.35 -0.72
N GLU A 385 17.86 62.78 -1.42
CA GLU A 385 19.27 62.82 -1.06
C GLU A 385 20.15 63.04 -2.30
N ALA A 386 21.17 63.88 -2.18
CA ALA A 386 22.13 64.16 -3.25
C ALA A 386 23.56 63.79 -2.84
N CYS A 387 24.35 63.32 -3.81
CA CYS A 387 25.75 62.95 -3.60
C CYS A 387 26.71 64.07 -4.03
N CYS A 388 27.64 64.43 -3.14
CA CYS A 388 28.73 65.38 -3.41
C CYS A 388 30.05 64.77 -2.95
N GLU A 389 30.97 64.47 -3.89
CA GLU A 389 32.29 63.84 -3.61
C GLU A 389 32.25 62.57 -2.73
N GLY A 390 31.16 61.79 -2.79
CA GLY A 390 30.96 60.59 -1.96
C GLY A 390 30.35 60.87 -0.56
N GLU A 391 30.03 62.13 -0.25
CA GLU A 391 29.19 62.48 0.89
C GLU A 391 27.70 62.55 0.51
N VAL A 392 26.86 61.92 1.33
CA VAL A 392 25.40 61.97 1.22
C VAL A 392 24.89 63.24 1.89
N THR A 393 23.96 63.92 1.22
CA THR A 393 23.35 65.17 1.69
C THR A 393 21.83 65.03 1.64
N GLY A 394 21.12 65.43 2.70
CA GLY A 394 19.66 65.43 2.71
C GLY A 394 19.10 66.72 2.10
N LEU A 395 18.12 66.60 1.20
CA LEU A 395 17.32 67.72 0.71
C LEU A 395 16.44 68.25 1.85
N PRO A 396 16.21 69.58 1.91
CA PRO A 396 15.23 70.17 0.99
C PRO A 396 15.85 71.14 -0.01
N ALA A 397 15.29 71.16 -1.23
CA ALA A 397 15.13 72.20 -2.27
C ALA A 397 16.20 73.30 -2.55
N GLU A 398 17.20 73.48 -1.72
CA GLU A 398 18.07 74.65 -1.66
C GLU A 398 19.56 74.27 -1.57
N ASN A 399 19.96 72.99 -1.55
CA ASN A 399 21.38 72.61 -1.60
C ASN A 399 21.67 71.77 -2.84
N PHE A 400 22.58 72.26 -3.68
CA PHE A 400 23.02 71.61 -4.92
C PHE A 400 24.55 71.45 -4.94
N CYS A 401 25.06 70.68 -5.90
CA CYS A 401 26.47 70.39 -6.04
C CYS A 401 27.09 71.21 -7.19
N CYS A 402 28.22 71.88 -6.95
CA CYS A 402 29.00 72.61 -7.94
C CYS A 402 30.47 72.18 -7.84
N ASP A 403 30.96 71.47 -8.87
CA ASP A 403 32.30 70.85 -8.90
C ASP A 403 32.70 70.23 -7.55
N GLY A 404 31.87 69.27 -7.11
CA GLY A 404 32.02 68.54 -5.86
C GLY A 404 31.59 69.28 -4.58
N LYS A 405 31.56 70.62 -4.59
CA LYS A 405 31.24 71.43 -3.40
C LYS A 405 29.73 71.66 -3.26
N ARG A 406 29.26 71.67 -2.01
CA ARG A 406 27.88 72.04 -1.65
C ARG A 406 27.71 73.55 -1.79
N TYR A 407 26.62 73.98 -2.43
CA TYR A 407 26.20 75.37 -2.46
C TYR A 407 24.71 75.52 -2.18
N ASP A 408 24.35 76.63 -1.54
CA ASP A 408 22.95 76.99 -1.33
C ASP A 408 22.41 77.56 -2.65
N ALA A 409 21.50 76.87 -3.34
CA ALA A 409 20.93 77.32 -4.60
C ALA A 409 19.86 78.42 -4.47
N SER A 410 19.35 78.71 -3.27
CA SER A 410 18.47 79.86 -3.06
C SER A 410 19.29 81.15 -2.86
N ALA A 411 20.45 81.05 -2.21
CA ALA A 411 21.39 82.16 -2.02
C ALA A 411 22.47 82.28 -3.12
N GLN A 412 22.86 81.20 -3.79
CA GLN A 412 24.02 81.08 -4.68
C GLN A 412 23.67 80.36 -5.99
N MET A 413 24.57 80.36 -6.96
CA MET A 413 24.48 79.59 -8.21
C MET A 413 25.84 78.94 -8.55
N CYS A 414 25.83 77.85 -9.30
CA CYS A 414 27.05 77.21 -9.79
C CYS A 414 27.53 77.88 -11.08
N CYS A 415 28.82 78.22 -11.16
CA CYS A 415 29.45 78.69 -12.38
C CYS A 415 30.91 78.23 -12.48
N GLY A 416 31.26 77.47 -13.52
CA GLY A 416 32.65 77.05 -13.76
C GLY A 416 33.25 76.10 -12.73
N GLY A 417 32.44 75.64 -11.78
CA GLY A 417 32.86 74.88 -10.59
C GLY A 417 32.95 75.70 -9.30
N ASP A 418 32.70 77.00 -9.37
CA ASP A 418 32.59 77.85 -8.19
C ASP A 418 31.14 78.19 -7.84
N ALA A 419 30.87 78.21 -6.53
CA ALA A 419 29.60 78.61 -5.94
C ALA A 419 29.60 80.13 -5.70
N ILE A 420 28.87 80.87 -6.54
CA ILE A 420 28.79 82.34 -6.50
C ILE A 420 27.48 82.83 -5.90
N ASP A 421 27.56 83.76 -4.97
CA ASP A 421 26.41 84.36 -4.28
C ASP A 421 25.58 85.23 -5.23
N ARG A 422 24.25 85.02 -5.25
CA ARG A 422 23.28 85.76 -6.10
C ARG A 422 23.07 87.22 -5.64
N SER A 423 23.51 87.57 -4.43
CA SER A 423 23.46 88.94 -3.91
C SER A 423 24.65 89.78 -4.36
N ALA A 424 25.75 89.15 -4.80
CA ALA A 424 26.70 89.82 -5.68
C ALA A 424 26.06 89.95 -7.06
N ASN A 425 26.19 91.12 -7.70
CA ASN A 425 25.61 91.38 -9.02
C ASN A 425 26.42 90.65 -10.09
N ALA A 426 26.24 89.33 -10.18
CA ALA A 426 27.04 88.43 -10.97
C ALA A 426 26.17 87.41 -11.71
N ALA A 427 26.53 87.11 -12.94
CA ALA A 427 25.91 86.11 -13.79
C ALA A 427 26.94 85.06 -14.23
N CYS A 428 26.47 83.88 -14.59
CA CYS A 428 27.32 82.86 -15.21
C CYS A 428 27.13 82.85 -16.73
N CYS A 429 28.23 82.88 -17.48
CA CYS A 429 28.20 82.58 -18.92
C CYS A 429 29.35 81.66 -19.32
N ARG A 430 29.02 80.53 -19.97
CA ARG A 430 29.96 79.46 -20.38
C ARG A 430 30.96 79.03 -19.29
N GLY A 431 30.53 79.03 -18.02
CA GLY A 431 31.38 78.65 -16.89
C GLY A 431 32.33 79.76 -16.40
N ARG A 432 32.20 81.00 -16.86
CA ARG A 432 32.87 82.17 -16.31
C ARG A 432 31.87 83.08 -15.59
N VAL A 433 32.28 83.59 -14.43
CA VAL A 433 31.57 84.63 -13.68
C VAL A 433 31.78 85.98 -14.36
N ILE A 434 30.69 86.71 -14.63
CA ILE A 434 30.68 88.04 -15.26
C ILE A 434 29.81 88.99 -14.43
N ASP A 435 30.09 90.30 -14.42
CA ASP A 435 29.14 91.30 -13.91
C ASP A 435 28.23 91.75 -15.07
N PRO A 436 26.91 91.46 -15.06
CA PRO A 436 26.00 91.80 -16.16
C PRO A 436 25.76 93.30 -16.36
N ASN A 437 26.31 94.18 -15.50
CA ASN A 437 26.32 95.63 -15.71
C ASN A 437 27.60 96.13 -16.41
N GLU A 438 28.70 95.37 -16.42
CA GLU A 438 29.99 95.76 -17.01
C GLU A 438 30.39 94.89 -18.21
N GLU A 439 29.99 93.62 -18.25
CA GLU A 439 30.32 92.65 -19.31
C GLU A 439 29.04 92.07 -19.95
N THR A 440 28.90 92.20 -21.27
CA THR A 440 27.89 91.47 -22.07
C THR A 440 28.42 90.09 -22.44
N CYS A 441 27.59 89.05 -22.34
CA CYS A 441 27.98 87.74 -22.86
C CYS A 441 27.77 87.68 -24.38
N GLU A 442 28.81 88.02 -25.12
CA GLU A 442 28.81 88.05 -26.59
C GLU A 442 29.35 86.74 -27.18
N ASP A 443 28.67 86.25 -28.21
CA ASP A 443 29.11 85.16 -29.07
C ASP A 443 29.99 85.71 -30.18
N ASP A 444 31.25 85.26 -30.27
CA ASP A 444 32.05 85.39 -31.49
C ASP A 444 32.94 84.17 -31.71
N VAL A 445 32.85 83.62 -32.92
CA VAL A 445 33.58 82.43 -33.41
C VAL A 445 34.48 82.86 -34.55
N LYS A 446 35.78 82.49 -34.54
CA LYS A 446 36.59 82.26 -35.75
C LYS A 446 37.68 81.20 -35.53
N GLU A 447 37.88 80.40 -36.56
CA GLU A 447 38.92 79.38 -36.73
C GLU A 447 40.29 79.99 -37.11
N SER A 448 41.34 79.18 -37.00
CA SER A 448 42.58 79.28 -37.79
C SER A 448 43.25 77.91 -37.90
N ASP A 449 43.70 77.58 -39.11
CA ASP A 449 44.13 76.26 -39.59
C ASP A 449 45.62 75.91 -39.31
N ASP A 450 46.13 74.91 -40.07
CA ASP A 450 47.54 74.48 -40.29
C ASP A 450 48.14 73.53 -39.21
N ASP A 451 48.75 72.36 -39.49
CA ASP A 451 49.07 71.63 -40.75
C ASP A 451 49.19 70.09 -40.54
N ASP A 452 48.90 69.33 -41.62
CA ASP A 452 49.47 68.08 -42.16
C ASP A 452 50.28 67.05 -41.31
N ASP A 453 50.01 65.75 -41.51
CA ASP A 453 50.85 64.88 -42.39
C ASP A 453 50.18 63.52 -42.75
N ASP A 454 50.56 62.96 -43.90
CA ASP A 454 49.92 61.83 -44.61
C ASP A 454 50.11 60.42 -44.01
N ASP A 455 49.21 59.48 -44.34
CA ASP A 455 49.62 58.31 -45.16
C ASP A 455 48.43 57.64 -45.89
N GLN A 456 48.71 57.09 -47.07
CA GLN A 456 47.74 56.81 -48.16
C GLN A 456 47.22 55.35 -48.26
N ASP A 457 46.01 55.23 -48.84
CA ASP A 457 45.48 54.22 -49.80
C ASP A 457 45.64 52.69 -49.51
N ASP A 458 44.84 51.77 -50.06
CA ASP A 458 44.08 51.76 -51.33
C ASP A 458 42.59 51.36 -51.19
N GLY A 459 41.81 51.70 -52.23
CA GLY A 459 40.45 51.16 -52.52
C GLY A 459 40.43 49.66 -52.87
N GLU A 460 39.33 49.04 -53.32
CA GLU A 460 38.15 49.48 -54.08
C GLU A 460 36.89 48.69 -53.58
N LYS A 461 35.65 49.25 -53.55
CA LYS A 461 34.63 49.31 -54.63
C LYS A 461 34.39 47.96 -55.35
N GLU A 462 33.21 47.59 -55.85
CA GLU A 462 31.79 48.05 -55.81
C GLU A 462 30.97 46.76 -56.14
N ASP A 463 29.65 46.60 -55.96
CA ASP A 463 28.53 47.55 -55.89
C ASP A 463 27.28 46.89 -55.21
N LYS A 464 26.15 47.62 -55.13
CA LYS A 464 24.72 47.29 -55.44
C LYS A 464 24.24 45.82 -55.67
N ASP A 465 22.96 45.42 -55.47
CA ASP A 465 21.64 46.11 -55.40
C ASP A 465 20.55 45.21 -54.73
N ASP A 466 19.36 45.79 -54.50
CA ASP A 466 17.99 45.21 -54.53
C ASP A 466 17.54 43.96 -53.72
N GLY A 467 16.48 44.15 -52.91
CA GLY A 467 15.10 43.88 -53.39
C GLY A 467 14.40 42.54 -53.13
N ASP A 468 13.29 42.61 -52.38
CA ASP A 468 12.04 41.80 -52.43
C ASP A 468 11.99 40.27 -52.13
N SER A 469 11.27 39.95 -51.05
CA SER A 469 9.96 39.25 -50.99
C SER A 469 9.71 37.80 -51.49
N ASP A 470 8.87 37.13 -50.68
CA ASP A 470 7.92 36.02 -50.92
C ASP A 470 8.35 34.52 -50.98
N ASP A 471 7.67 33.77 -50.09
CA ASP A 471 7.08 32.41 -50.16
C ASP A 471 7.75 31.21 -50.87
N GLY A 472 7.79 30.08 -50.15
CA GLY A 472 8.04 28.73 -50.70
C GLY A 472 7.92 27.63 -49.64
N ASN A 473 6.84 26.83 -49.73
CA ASN A 473 6.58 25.62 -48.91
C ASN A 473 7.17 24.34 -49.57
N ASP A 474 6.84 23.19 -48.95
CA ASP A 474 6.97 21.78 -49.41
C ASP A 474 8.27 21.11 -48.87
N ASP A 475 8.20 20.19 -47.90
CA ASP A 475 7.74 18.77 -47.94
C ASP A 475 8.73 17.89 -48.76
N ASP A 476 9.24 16.70 -48.37
CA ASP A 476 9.01 15.70 -47.30
C ASP A 476 10.40 15.24 -46.73
N ASP A 477 10.61 14.46 -45.65
CA ASP A 477 10.16 13.06 -45.40
C ASP A 477 10.36 12.61 -43.92
N ASP A 478 9.55 11.62 -43.51
CA ASP A 478 9.39 10.92 -42.20
C ASP A 478 10.59 9.95 -41.89
N PRO A 479 10.61 9.06 -40.86
CA PRO A 479 9.77 8.90 -39.66
C PRO A 479 10.50 8.60 -38.32
N LEU A 480 9.96 9.06 -37.16
CA LEU A 480 10.10 8.35 -35.85
C LEU A 480 9.31 8.93 -34.64
N VAL A 481 8.13 9.54 -34.83
CA VAL A 481 7.30 10.02 -33.70
C VAL A 481 5.96 9.27 -33.62
N SER A 482 5.99 8.06 -33.05
CA SER A 482 4.78 7.31 -32.63
C SER A 482 5.11 6.19 -31.63
N LEU A 483 5.39 6.52 -30.36
CA LEU A 483 5.30 5.59 -29.21
C LEU A 483 5.50 6.26 -27.82
N LEU A 484 4.81 7.38 -27.53
CA LEU A 484 4.75 7.96 -26.18
C LEU A 484 3.33 8.47 -25.81
N LYS A 485 2.35 7.55 -25.87
CA LYS A 485 1.04 7.70 -25.20
C LYS A 485 0.51 6.34 -24.77
N GLU A 486 1.06 5.79 -23.70
CA GLU A 486 0.39 4.90 -22.73
C GLU A 486 1.36 4.58 -21.57
N ILE A 487 0.80 4.32 -20.38
CA ILE A 487 1.39 4.16 -19.03
C ILE A 487 1.13 5.37 -18.11
N GLU A 488 -0.17 5.59 -17.85
CA GLU A 488 -0.69 6.07 -16.56
C GLU A 488 -1.88 5.18 -16.19
N LYS A 489 -1.57 3.94 -15.78
CA LYS A 489 -2.42 3.08 -14.94
C LYS A 489 -1.65 1.84 -14.48
N ASP A 490 -2.01 1.40 -13.28
CA ASP A 490 -1.56 0.19 -12.57
C ASP A 490 -0.19 0.28 -11.89
N GLU A 491 -0.15 1.01 -10.76
CA GLU A 491 0.25 0.49 -9.43
C GLU A 491 -0.38 1.34 -8.30
#